data_AF-A0A1M6Q855-F1
#
_entry.id   AF-A0A1M6Q855-F1
#
_cell.length_a   1.000
_cell.length_b   1.000
_cell.length_c   1.000
_cell.angle_alpha   90.00
_cell.angle_beta   90.00
_cell.angle_gamma   90.00
#
_symmetry.space_group_name_H-M   'P 1'
#
loop_
_entity.id
_entity.type
_entity.pdbx_description
1 polymer ?
#
loop_
_entity_poly.entity_id
_entity_poly.type
_entity_poly.pdbx_seq_one_letter_code
_entity_poly.pdbx_strand_id
1 'polypeptide(L)'
;MSDFFSCFDWDSFLMNSFVSFIFLIISILISILAIPHFTLKLLKKKRKKFITTKISYIIQEFCGFIEKSPFKDKELTSEQLSIYTTKKDLKNHKFIGIIDLNLFIEITHLKIRKLILSKFQNLNPDEKFDLVTLEKKRLDNLNTKLETIIGFHSLDIDQEIISDVSQLCVEIRAFEIKYKYNNSIDDLIEQGIAERTGVFGTIEISNIYKLILELFTKLLSLKIIDVEIEKKE
;
A
#
# COMPACT_ATOMS: atom_id res chain seq x y z
N MET A 1 53.73 -34.03 -20.18
CA MET A 1 52.71 -33.67 -19.16
C MET A 1 51.95 -34.88 -18.63
N SER A 2 51.78 -35.97 -19.40
CA SER A 2 51.23 -37.25 -18.93
C SER A 2 52.10 -37.93 -17.86
N ASP A 3 53.43 -37.83 -18.00
CA ASP A 3 54.37 -38.57 -17.14
C ASP A 3 54.54 -37.96 -15.73
N PHE A 4 54.04 -36.74 -15.51
CA PHE A 4 54.13 -36.09 -14.19
C PHE A 4 53.11 -36.66 -13.21
N PHE A 5 51.94 -37.11 -13.70
CA PHE A 5 50.88 -37.67 -12.86
C PHE A 5 50.97 -39.19 -12.68
N SER A 6 51.74 -39.89 -13.51
CA SER A 6 51.90 -41.35 -13.45
C SER A 6 52.95 -41.84 -12.44
N CYS A 7 53.82 -40.95 -11.95
CA CYS A 7 54.86 -41.27 -10.96
C CYS A 7 54.46 -40.94 -9.51
N PHE A 8 53.26 -40.42 -9.28
CA PHE A 8 52.77 -40.18 -7.92
C PHE A 8 52.11 -41.46 -7.38
N ASP A 9 52.54 -41.89 -6.20
CA ASP A 9 51.90 -42.98 -5.46
C ASP A 9 50.59 -42.45 -4.86
N TRP A 10 49.52 -42.51 -5.66
CA TRP A 10 48.20 -42.00 -5.31
C TRP A 10 47.58 -42.73 -4.11
N ASP A 11 47.99 -43.96 -3.85
CA ASP A 11 47.55 -44.75 -2.71
C ASP A 11 48.34 -44.43 -1.43
N SER A 12 49.38 -43.60 -1.51
CA SER A 12 50.17 -43.21 -0.36
C SER A 12 49.37 -42.32 0.62
N PHE A 13 49.57 -42.57 1.91
CA PHE A 13 48.94 -41.82 3.01
C PHE A 13 49.17 -40.29 2.89
N LEU A 14 50.35 -39.88 2.41
CA LEU A 14 50.70 -38.47 2.23
C LEU A 14 49.92 -37.82 1.09
N MET A 15 49.71 -38.53 -0.03
CA MET A 15 48.95 -38.01 -1.16
C MET A 15 47.47 -37.88 -0.81
N ASN A 16 46.90 -38.88 -0.12
CA ASN A 16 45.54 -38.81 0.41
C ASN A 16 45.35 -37.65 1.40
N SER A 17 46.34 -37.40 2.26
CA SER A 17 46.32 -36.25 3.19
C SER A 17 46.39 -34.90 2.47
N PHE A 18 47.22 -34.79 1.43
CA PHE A 18 47.36 -33.57 0.63
C PHE A 18 46.09 -33.25 -0.18
N VAL A 19 45.52 -34.26 -0.84
CA VAL A 19 44.25 -34.11 -1.58
C VAL A 19 43.12 -33.74 -0.63
N SER A 20 43.03 -34.38 0.54
CA SER A 20 42.03 -34.03 1.56
C SER A 20 42.16 -32.59 2.06
N PHE A 21 43.39 -32.11 2.25
CA PHE A 21 43.65 -30.72 2.65
C PHE A 21 43.23 -29.72 1.57
N ILE A 22 43.52 -29.99 0.30
CA ILE A 22 43.06 -29.17 -0.83
C ILE A 22 41.52 -29.15 -0.88
N PHE A 23 40.87 -30.31 -0.77
CA PHE A 23 39.42 -30.40 -0.73
C PHE A 23 38.82 -29.61 0.43
N LEU A 24 39.45 -29.67 1.61
CA LEU A 24 39.02 -28.92 2.79
C LEU A 24 39.11 -27.39 2.55
N ILE A 25 40.21 -26.90 1.97
CA ILE A 25 40.35 -25.47 1.64
C ILE A 25 39.30 -25.04 0.61
N ILE A 26 39.11 -25.82 -0.46
CA ILE A 26 38.13 -25.53 -1.49
C ILE A 26 36.71 -25.53 -0.90
N SER A 27 36.39 -26.50 -0.04
CA SER A 27 35.07 -26.61 0.60
C SER A 27 34.81 -25.44 1.55
N ILE A 28 35.82 -24.97 2.28
CA ILE A 28 35.74 -23.76 3.12
C ILE A 28 35.49 -22.53 2.25
N LEU A 29 36.25 -22.35 1.16
CA LEU A 29 36.09 -21.20 0.26
C LEU A 29 34.71 -21.18 -0.40
N ILE A 30 34.23 -22.33 -0.89
CA ILE A 30 32.88 -22.47 -1.44
C ILE A 30 31.84 -22.18 -0.36
N SER A 31 32.02 -22.66 0.87
CA SER A 31 31.06 -22.40 1.95
C SER A 31 30.99 -20.91 2.30
N ILE A 32 32.14 -20.23 2.39
CA ILE A 32 32.22 -18.79 2.71
C ILE A 32 31.62 -17.93 1.59
N LEU A 33 31.76 -18.31 0.32
CA LEU A 33 31.28 -17.50 -0.80
C LEU A 33 29.87 -17.86 -1.26
N ALA A 34 29.59 -19.16 -1.43
CA ALA A 34 28.35 -19.65 -1.98
C ALA A 34 27.19 -19.53 -1.00
N ILE A 35 27.38 -19.89 0.28
CA ILE A 35 26.29 -19.87 1.27
C ILE A 35 25.75 -18.45 1.46
N PRO A 36 26.56 -17.40 1.67
CA PRO A 36 26.06 -16.03 1.75
C PRO A 36 25.42 -15.58 0.44
N HIS A 37 25.98 -15.94 -0.72
CA HIS A 37 25.39 -15.57 -2.01
C HIS A 37 23.99 -16.15 -2.20
N PHE A 38 23.81 -17.46 -1.97
CA PHE A 38 22.50 -18.11 -2.07
C PHE A 38 21.51 -17.59 -1.01
N THR A 39 21.98 -17.36 0.21
CA THR A 39 21.16 -16.80 1.29
C THR A 39 20.69 -15.39 0.93
N LEU A 40 21.58 -14.51 0.46
CA LEU A 40 21.24 -13.16 0.02
C LEU A 40 20.25 -13.18 -1.16
N LYS A 41 20.43 -14.09 -2.12
CA LYS A 41 19.52 -14.23 -3.26
C LYS A 41 18.12 -14.67 -2.82
N LEU A 42 18.04 -15.64 -1.91
CA LEU A 42 16.78 -16.11 -1.32
C LEU A 42 16.10 -15.01 -0.50
N LEU A 43 16.87 -14.29 0.33
CA LEU A 43 16.37 -13.15 1.12
C LEU A 43 15.83 -12.04 0.21
N LYS A 44 16.56 -11.65 -0.83
CA LYS A 44 16.11 -10.65 -1.82
C LYS A 44 14.80 -11.07 -2.50
N LYS A 45 14.69 -12.34 -2.90
CA LYS A 45 13.47 -12.87 -3.53
C LYS A 45 12.28 -12.88 -2.57
N LYS A 46 12.50 -13.36 -1.33
CA LYS A 46 11.47 -13.38 -0.27
C LYS A 46 10.99 -11.96 0.03
N ARG A 47 11.91 -11.01 0.22
CA ARG A 47 11.62 -9.59 0.44
C ARG A 47 10.80 -8.97 -0.69
N LYS A 48 11.19 -9.18 -1.95
CA LYS A 48 10.42 -8.67 -3.12
C LYS A 48 8.97 -9.17 -3.11
N LYS A 49 8.75 -10.45 -2.79
CA LYS A 49 7.40 -11.03 -2.68
C LYS A 49 6.60 -10.35 -1.57
N PHE A 50 7.18 -10.17 -0.39
CA PHE A 50 6.52 -9.50 0.74
C PHE A 50 6.16 -8.04 0.42
N ILE A 51 7.08 -7.28 -0.19
CA ILE A 51 6.83 -5.91 -0.65
C ILE A 51 5.61 -5.87 -1.58
N THR A 52 5.61 -6.73 -2.58
CA THR A 52 4.53 -6.79 -3.58
C THR A 52 3.20 -7.11 -2.91
N THR A 53 3.17 -8.10 -2.01
CA THR A 53 1.97 -8.46 -1.26
C THR A 53 1.45 -7.32 -0.40
N LYS A 54 2.31 -6.59 0.32
CA LYS A 54 1.86 -5.48 1.16
C LYS A 54 1.33 -4.31 0.34
N ILE A 55 2.03 -3.93 -0.72
CA ILE A 55 1.54 -2.88 -1.64
C ILE A 55 0.19 -3.29 -2.24
N SER A 56 0.04 -4.56 -2.61
CA SER A 56 -1.24 -5.09 -3.10
C SER A 56 -2.34 -4.96 -2.05
N TYR A 57 -2.06 -5.25 -0.78
CA TYR A 57 -3.05 -5.07 0.30
C TYR A 57 -3.42 -3.60 0.53
N ILE A 58 -2.46 -2.67 0.48
CA ILE A 58 -2.75 -1.23 0.59
C ILE A 58 -3.66 -0.80 -0.56
N ILE A 59 -3.30 -1.17 -1.80
CA ILE A 59 -4.12 -0.91 -2.98
C ILE A 59 -5.53 -1.49 -2.81
N GLN A 60 -5.64 -2.74 -2.38
CA GLN A 60 -6.93 -3.40 -2.19
C GLN A 60 -7.82 -2.66 -1.17
N GLU A 61 -7.23 -2.16 -0.08
CA GLU A 61 -7.96 -1.35 0.89
C GLU A 61 -8.39 0.00 0.33
N PHE A 62 -7.56 0.66 -0.49
CA PHE A 62 -7.96 1.85 -1.22
C PHE A 62 -9.08 1.57 -2.23
N CYS A 63 -9.02 0.47 -2.98
CA CYS A 63 -10.12 0.06 -3.86
C CYS A 63 -11.42 -0.10 -3.08
N GLY A 64 -11.37 -0.89 -2.00
CA GLY A 64 -12.54 -1.15 -1.17
C GLY A 64 -13.11 0.12 -0.51
N PHE A 65 -12.25 1.08 -0.16
CA PHE A 65 -12.66 2.36 0.39
C PHE A 65 -13.32 3.25 -0.66
N ILE A 66 -12.67 3.45 -1.82
CA ILE A 66 -13.19 4.34 -2.88
C ILE A 66 -14.48 3.78 -3.47
N GLU A 67 -14.55 2.46 -3.70
CA GLU A 67 -15.72 1.84 -4.32
C GLU A 67 -16.98 1.94 -3.44
N LYS A 68 -16.82 1.96 -2.12
CA LYS A 68 -17.91 2.16 -1.16
C LYS A 68 -18.19 3.63 -0.86
N SER A 69 -17.50 4.55 -1.53
CA SER A 69 -17.66 5.97 -1.28
C SER A 69 -19.03 6.48 -1.72
N PRO A 70 -19.68 7.36 -0.95
CA PRO A 70 -20.90 8.03 -1.38
C PRO A 70 -20.62 9.14 -2.42
N PHE A 71 -19.35 9.42 -2.75
CA PHE A 71 -18.93 10.48 -3.65
C PHE A 71 -18.65 9.93 -5.06
N LYS A 72 -19.72 9.58 -5.78
CA LYS A 72 -19.65 9.09 -7.16
C LYS A 72 -20.38 10.04 -8.10
N ASP A 73 -19.85 10.18 -9.31
CA ASP A 73 -20.45 10.94 -10.41
C ASP A 73 -20.28 10.16 -11.72
N LYS A 74 -21.27 10.22 -12.61
CA LYS A 74 -21.28 9.45 -13.86
C LYS A 74 -20.08 9.79 -14.76
N GLU A 75 -19.64 11.05 -14.75
CA GLU A 75 -18.46 11.45 -15.51
C GLU A 75 -17.19 10.77 -14.97
N LEU A 76 -17.06 10.69 -13.63
CA LEU A 76 -15.91 10.11 -12.95
C LEU A 76 -15.90 8.57 -12.97
N THR A 77 -17.08 7.94 -13.00
CA THR A 77 -17.24 6.48 -13.00
C THR A 77 -17.44 5.89 -14.40
N SER A 78 -17.11 6.64 -15.45
CA SER A 78 -17.26 6.22 -16.85
C SER A 78 -16.23 5.16 -17.27
N GLU A 79 -15.12 5.07 -16.54
CA GLU A 79 -14.02 4.14 -16.78
C GLU A 79 -13.75 3.29 -15.54
N GLN A 80 -13.35 2.06 -15.78
CA GLN A 80 -13.00 1.08 -14.79
C GLN A 80 -11.50 0.77 -14.87
N LEU A 81 -10.85 0.75 -13.71
CA LEU A 81 -9.45 0.33 -13.57
C LEU A 81 -9.39 -1.05 -12.94
N SER A 82 -8.88 -2.02 -13.69
CA SER A 82 -8.55 -3.35 -13.21
C SER A 82 -7.06 -3.41 -12.89
N ILE A 83 -6.72 -3.75 -11.64
CA ILE A 83 -5.36 -3.65 -11.10
C ILE A 83 -4.81 -5.05 -10.84
N TYR A 84 -3.59 -5.29 -11.33
CA TYR A 84 -2.89 -6.57 -11.21
C TYR A 84 -1.46 -6.35 -10.72
N THR A 85 -0.85 -7.39 -10.14
CA THR A 85 0.61 -7.45 -10.04
C THR A 85 1.22 -7.72 -11.41
N THR A 86 2.47 -7.30 -11.64
CA THR A 86 3.07 -7.33 -12.97
C THR A 86 3.15 -8.72 -13.63
N LYS A 87 2.75 -8.80 -14.92
CA LYS A 87 2.75 -10.02 -15.76
C LYS A 87 4.13 -10.66 -15.94
N LYS A 88 5.23 -9.89 -15.78
CA LYS A 88 6.61 -10.40 -15.85
C LYS A 88 6.94 -11.46 -14.79
N ASP A 89 6.17 -11.51 -13.70
CA ASP A 89 6.28 -12.57 -12.68
C ASP A 89 5.01 -13.44 -12.72
N LEU A 90 4.88 -14.28 -13.75
CA LEU A 90 3.70 -15.15 -13.96
C LEU A 90 3.30 -15.97 -12.72
N LYS A 91 4.25 -16.32 -11.83
CA LYS A 91 3.97 -17.04 -10.58
C LYS A 91 3.28 -16.17 -9.53
N ASN A 92 3.45 -14.85 -9.61
CA ASN A 92 2.89 -13.87 -8.69
C ASN A 92 1.90 -12.92 -9.37
N HIS A 93 1.62 -13.07 -10.67
CA HIS A 93 0.57 -12.34 -11.38
C HIS A 93 -0.79 -12.67 -10.78
N LYS A 94 -1.39 -11.67 -10.14
CA LYS A 94 -2.61 -11.79 -9.37
C LYS A 94 -3.41 -10.51 -9.55
N PHE A 95 -4.72 -10.70 -9.70
CA PHE A 95 -5.67 -9.62 -9.57
C PHE A 95 -5.60 -9.06 -8.14
N ILE A 96 -5.54 -7.74 -8.01
CA ILE A 96 -5.46 -7.02 -6.74
C ILE A 96 -6.82 -6.40 -6.42
N GLY A 97 -7.44 -5.74 -7.39
CA GLY A 97 -8.70 -5.05 -7.18
C GLY A 97 -9.18 -4.32 -8.42
N ILE A 98 -10.39 -3.79 -8.32
CA ILE A 98 -11.05 -3.03 -9.37
C ILE A 98 -11.67 -1.78 -8.77
N ILE A 99 -11.63 -0.68 -9.49
CA ILE A 99 -12.29 0.57 -9.11
C ILE A 99 -12.97 1.22 -10.30
N ASP A 100 -14.13 1.81 -10.05
CA ASP A 100 -14.89 2.55 -11.04
C ASP A 100 -14.44 4.01 -11.11
N LEU A 101 -13.14 4.22 -11.33
CA LEU A 101 -12.55 5.55 -11.35
C LEU A 101 -11.21 5.50 -12.08
N ASN A 102 -11.01 6.33 -13.12
CA ASN A 102 -9.69 6.47 -13.73
C ASN A 102 -8.81 7.49 -12.97
N LEU A 103 -7.84 6.97 -12.21
CA LEU A 103 -6.86 7.72 -11.43
C LEU A 103 -5.70 8.32 -12.23
N PHE A 104 -5.52 7.93 -13.49
CA PHE A 104 -4.45 8.45 -14.34
C PHE A 104 -4.81 9.74 -15.07
N ILE A 105 -6.09 10.13 -15.05
CA ILE A 105 -6.51 11.45 -15.53
C ILE A 105 -6.06 12.48 -14.48
N GLU A 106 -5.20 13.41 -14.90
CA GLU A 106 -4.49 14.37 -14.02
C GLU A 106 -5.44 15.14 -13.08
N ILE A 107 -6.67 15.40 -13.51
CA ILE A 107 -7.64 16.24 -12.79
C ILE A 107 -8.56 15.41 -11.86
N THR A 108 -8.49 14.07 -11.86
CA THR A 108 -9.44 13.21 -11.13
C THR A 108 -9.50 13.52 -9.63
N HIS A 109 -8.34 13.68 -8.98
CA HIS A 109 -8.28 14.00 -7.56
C HIS A 109 -8.90 15.38 -7.23
N LEU A 110 -8.75 16.37 -8.12
CA LEU A 110 -9.37 17.69 -7.98
C LEU A 110 -10.89 17.62 -8.22
N LYS A 111 -11.34 16.84 -9.21
CA LYS A 111 -12.76 16.64 -9.49
C LYS A 111 -13.47 15.97 -8.30
N ILE A 112 -12.87 14.94 -7.70
CA ILE A 112 -13.43 14.29 -6.51
C ILE A 112 -13.48 15.26 -5.33
N ARG A 113 -12.41 16.02 -5.08
CA ARG A 113 -12.40 17.03 -4.01
C ARG A 113 -13.53 18.03 -4.19
N LYS A 114 -13.71 18.54 -5.42
CA LYS A 114 -14.81 19.46 -5.76
C LYS A 114 -16.18 18.80 -5.56
N LEU A 115 -16.35 17.55 -5.98
CA LEU A 115 -17.58 16.78 -5.80
C LEU A 115 -17.94 16.67 -4.31
N ILE A 116 -16.98 16.28 -3.47
CA ILE A 116 -17.17 16.17 -2.01
C ILE A 116 -17.64 17.50 -1.42
N LEU A 117 -16.92 18.58 -1.72
CA LEU A 117 -17.25 19.92 -1.20
C LEU A 117 -18.62 20.40 -1.67
N SER A 118 -18.94 20.22 -2.96
CA SER A 118 -20.26 20.57 -3.50
C SER A 118 -21.39 19.77 -2.87
N LYS A 119 -21.17 18.48 -2.60
CA LYS A 119 -22.15 17.63 -1.92
C LYS A 119 -22.43 18.13 -0.51
N PHE A 120 -21.39 18.47 0.25
CA PHE A 120 -21.57 19.06 1.58
C PHE A 120 -22.19 20.46 1.55
N GLN A 121 -21.96 21.27 0.51
CA GLN A 121 -22.59 22.59 0.41
C GLN A 121 -24.11 22.51 0.25
N ASN A 122 -24.60 21.50 -0.46
CA ASN A 122 -26.02 21.34 -0.81
C ASN A 122 -26.87 20.67 0.29
N LEU A 123 -26.25 20.11 1.33
CA LEU A 123 -26.96 19.47 2.44
C LEU A 123 -27.36 20.48 3.52
N ASN A 124 -28.37 20.16 4.32
CA ASN A 124 -28.65 20.91 5.54
C ASN A 124 -27.62 20.56 6.66
N PRO A 125 -27.54 21.33 7.76
CA PRO A 125 -26.54 21.06 8.80
C PRO A 125 -26.63 19.68 9.45
N ASP A 126 -27.82 19.11 9.62
CA ASP A 126 -28.00 17.79 10.24
C ASP A 126 -27.59 16.66 9.28
N GLU A 127 -27.99 16.73 8.02
CA GLU A 127 -27.56 15.82 6.96
C GLU A 127 -26.05 15.87 6.75
N LYS A 128 -25.44 17.07 6.84
CA LYS A 128 -23.97 17.20 6.81
C LYS A 128 -23.35 16.45 7.96
N PHE A 129 -23.91 16.57 9.16
CA PHE A 129 -23.39 15.90 10.33
C PHE A 129 -23.45 14.39 10.16
N ASP A 130 -24.62 13.84 9.80
CA ASP A 130 -24.80 12.41 9.56
C ASP A 130 -23.79 11.85 8.55
N LEU A 131 -23.59 12.57 7.44
CA LEU A 131 -22.62 12.18 6.42
C LEU A 131 -21.17 12.27 6.93
N VAL A 132 -20.82 13.31 7.67
CA VAL A 132 -19.48 13.44 8.29
C VAL A 132 -19.24 12.32 9.30
N THR A 133 -20.24 11.97 10.12
CA THR A 133 -20.16 10.87 11.09
C THR A 133 -19.99 9.52 10.40
N LEU A 134 -20.69 9.30 9.30
CA LEU A 134 -20.54 8.09 8.48
C LEU A 134 -19.13 8.01 7.88
N GLU A 135 -18.64 9.10 7.28
CA GLU A 135 -17.30 9.15 6.70
C GLU A 135 -16.22 8.97 7.77
N LYS A 136 -16.42 9.51 8.98
CA LYS A 136 -15.52 9.26 10.11
C LYS A 136 -15.35 7.78 10.39
N LYS A 137 -16.45 7.03 10.57
CA LYS A 137 -16.38 5.58 10.82
C LYS A 137 -15.65 4.83 9.70
N ARG A 138 -15.86 5.25 8.46
CA ARG A 138 -15.20 4.65 7.29
C ARG A 138 -13.69 4.94 7.28
N LEU A 139 -13.30 6.18 7.57
CA LEU A 139 -11.90 6.61 7.67
C LEU A 139 -11.19 5.95 8.85
N ASP A 140 -11.83 5.83 10.01
CA ASP A 140 -11.28 5.14 11.18
C ASP A 140 -10.97 3.68 10.85
N ASN A 141 -11.92 2.99 10.20
CA ASN A 141 -11.72 1.61 9.76
C ASN A 141 -10.59 1.48 8.71
N LEU A 142 -10.51 2.40 7.74
CA LEU A 142 -9.39 2.43 6.79
C LEU A 142 -8.07 2.63 7.55
N ASN A 143 -8.01 3.58 8.48
CA ASN A 143 -6.82 3.90 9.25
C ASN A 143 -6.31 2.68 10.03
N THR A 144 -7.19 1.97 10.76
CA THR A 144 -6.80 0.76 11.50
C THR A 144 -6.19 -0.30 10.58
N LYS A 145 -6.77 -0.50 9.39
CA LYS A 145 -6.25 -1.47 8.41
C LYS A 145 -4.90 -1.07 7.84
N LEU A 146 -4.73 0.21 7.49
CA LEU A 146 -3.45 0.73 7.00
C LEU A 146 -2.36 0.59 8.06
N GLU A 147 -2.65 1.00 9.30
CA GLU A 147 -1.73 0.87 10.44
C GLU A 147 -1.34 -0.59 10.69
N THR A 148 -2.29 -1.51 10.55
CA THR A 148 -2.02 -2.95 10.65
C THR A 148 -1.06 -3.42 9.55
N ILE A 149 -1.29 -3.01 8.30
CA ILE A 149 -0.46 -3.41 7.16
C ILE A 149 0.98 -2.87 7.28
N ILE A 150 1.15 -1.62 7.72
CA ILE A 150 2.49 -1.02 7.91
C ILE A 150 3.18 -1.50 9.19
N GLY A 151 2.43 -1.81 10.25
CA GLY A 151 2.95 -2.23 11.55
C GLY A 151 3.62 -3.61 11.52
N PHE A 152 3.14 -4.54 10.68
CA PHE A 152 3.81 -5.83 10.50
C PHE A 152 5.11 -5.67 9.70
N HIS A 153 6.29 -5.87 10.30
CA HIS A 153 7.60 -5.91 9.61
C HIS A 153 7.88 -4.69 8.69
N SER A 154 7.94 -3.49 9.28
CA SER A 154 8.23 -2.20 8.61
C SER A 154 9.54 -2.16 7.82
N LEU A 155 10.47 -3.11 8.03
CA LEU A 155 11.78 -3.14 7.38
C LEU A 155 11.74 -3.45 5.87
N ASP A 156 10.64 -4.01 5.38
CA ASP A 156 10.60 -4.55 4.03
C ASP A 156 10.05 -3.58 2.97
N ILE A 157 9.15 -2.65 3.30
CA ILE A 157 8.58 -1.68 2.34
C ILE A 157 9.56 -0.51 2.13
N ASP A 158 9.47 0.16 0.98
CA ASP A 158 10.14 1.43 0.74
C ASP A 158 9.78 2.45 1.83
N GLN A 159 10.79 3.09 2.41
CA GLN A 159 10.59 4.08 3.48
C GLN A 159 9.68 5.22 3.04
N GLU A 160 9.72 5.58 1.76
CA GLU A 160 8.86 6.62 1.20
C GLU A 160 7.38 6.22 1.25
N ILE A 161 7.03 4.99 0.84
CA ILE A 161 5.65 4.50 0.89
C ILE A 161 5.15 4.40 2.34
N ILE A 162 6.01 3.91 3.25
CA ILE A 162 5.68 3.86 4.68
C ILE A 162 5.40 5.27 5.20
N SER A 163 6.25 6.24 4.85
CA SER A 163 6.11 7.63 5.24
C SER A 163 4.79 8.21 4.74
N ASP A 164 4.46 8.02 3.46
CA ASP A 164 3.23 8.55 2.86
C ASP A 164 1.96 7.94 3.49
N VAL A 165 1.94 6.62 3.69
CA VAL A 165 0.82 5.93 4.36
C VAL A 165 0.70 6.42 5.81
N SER A 166 1.82 6.58 6.51
CA SER A 166 1.82 7.09 7.89
C SER A 166 1.31 8.52 7.96
N GLN A 167 1.67 9.37 6.99
CA GLN A 167 1.14 10.73 6.88
C GLN A 167 -0.38 10.71 6.69
N LEU A 168 -0.90 9.85 5.81
CA LEU A 168 -2.35 9.68 5.63
C LEU A 168 -3.03 9.27 6.96
N CYS A 169 -2.45 8.32 7.70
CA CYS A 169 -2.95 7.93 9.02
C CYS A 169 -2.99 9.11 10.01
N VAL A 170 -1.95 9.95 10.01
CA VAL A 170 -1.90 11.16 10.86
C VAL A 170 -2.99 12.16 10.48
N GLU A 171 -3.23 12.40 9.19
CA GLU A 171 -4.30 13.29 8.73
C GLU A 171 -5.69 12.79 9.12
N ILE A 172 -5.93 11.47 9.06
CA ILE A 172 -7.18 10.87 9.52
C ILE A 172 -7.38 11.10 11.03
N ARG A 173 -6.34 10.90 11.84
CA ARG A 173 -6.39 11.19 13.29
C ARG A 173 -6.61 12.68 13.59
N ALA A 174 -5.99 13.57 12.81
CA ALA A 174 -6.19 15.02 12.95
C ALA A 174 -7.65 15.41 12.66
N PHE A 175 -8.27 14.79 11.65
CA PHE A 175 -9.70 14.92 11.39
C PHE A 175 -10.54 14.40 12.56
N GLU A 176 -10.19 13.26 13.17
CA GLU A 176 -10.91 12.72 14.33
C GLU A 176 -10.93 13.71 15.51
N ILE A 177 -9.80 14.37 15.77
CA ILE A 177 -9.69 15.40 16.82
C ILE A 177 -10.64 16.57 16.50
N LYS A 178 -10.67 17.04 15.25
CA LYS A 178 -11.57 18.11 14.83
C LYS A 178 -13.04 17.70 14.88
N TYR A 179 -13.34 16.44 14.57
CA TYR A 179 -14.70 15.92 14.65
C TYR A 179 -15.26 15.99 16.08
N LYS A 180 -14.42 15.85 17.13
CA LYS A 180 -14.86 15.91 18.54
C LYS A 180 -15.53 17.24 18.91
N TYR A 181 -15.23 18.34 18.21
CA TYR A 181 -15.94 19.60 18.41
C TYR A 181 -17.42 19.53 18.06
N ASN A 182 -17.82 18.66 17.11
CA ASN A 182 -19.23 18.45 16.80
C ASN A 182 -19.98 17.84 17.99
N ASN A 183 -19.36 16.91 18.72
CA ASN A 183 -19.97 16.29 19.91
C ASN A 183 -20.22 17.34 21.01
N SER A 184 -19.28 18.27 21.21
CA SER A 184 -19.46 19.35 22.19
C SER A 184 -20.61 20.31 21.83
N ILE A 185 -20.93 20.44 20.55
CA ILE A 185 -22.10 21.22 20.09
C ILE A 185 -23.38 20.42 20.30
N ASP A 186 -23.36 19.10 20.08
CA ASP A 186 -24.50 18.23 20.38
C ASP A 186 -24.93 18.32 21.84
N ASP A 187 -23.97 18.34 22.77
CA ASP A 187 -24.27 18.52 24.20
C ASP A 187 -25.05 19.82 24.49
N LEU A 188 -24.77 20.90 23.73
CA LEU A 188 -25.46 22.19 23.86
C LEU A 188 -26.83 22.20 23.18
N ILE A 189 -26.99 21.43 22.09
CA ILE A 189 -28.27 21.25 21.40
C ILE A 189 -29.22 20.42 22.27
N GLU A 190 -28.74 19.32 22.88
CA GLU A 190 -29.53 18.48 23.79
C GLU A 190 -30.04 19.26 25.01
N GLN A 191 -29.27 20.26 25.47
CA GLN A 191 -29.68 21.17 26.54
C GLN A 191 -30.66 22.27 26.09
N GLY A 192 -30.97 22.34 24.79
CA GLY A 192 -31.85 23.35 24.20
C GLY A 192 -31.24 24.75 24.12
N ILE A 193 -29.92 24.88 24.21
CA ILE A 193 -29.19 26.16 24.28
C ILE A 193 -28.77 26.64 22.88
N ALA A 194 -28.57 25.71 21.95
CA ALA A 194 -28.07 26.01 20.61
C ALA A 194 -28.79 25.20 19.53
N GLU A 195 -28.68 25.65 18.27
CA GLU A 195 -29.08 24.90 17.08
C GLU A 195 -27.85 24.65 16.19
N ARG A 196 -27.87 23.55 15.43
CA ARG A 196 -26.78 23.19 14.53
C ARG A 196 -26.75 24.11 13.32
N THR A 197 -25.82 25.04 13.30
CA THR A 197 -25.62 25.98 12.18
C THR A 197 -24.50 25.58 11.23
N GLY A 198 -23.62 24.66 11.66
CA GLY A 198 -22.47 24.21 10.88
C GLY A 198 -21.90 22.88 11.39
N VAL A 199 -21.03 22.27 10.59
CA VAL A 199 -20.41 20.97 10.88
C VAL A 199 -18.92 21.04 10.58
N PHE A 200 -18.10 20.68 11.57
CA PHE A 200 -16.65 20.60 11.45
C PHE A 200 -16.23 19.30 10.76
N GLY A 201 -15.20 19.36 9.90
CA GLY A 201 -14.61 18.19 9.27
C GLY A 201 -14.87 18.02 7.77
N THR A 202 -15.72 18.84 7.16
CA THR A 202 -16.07 18.72 5.72
C THR A 202 -14.89 18.98 4.80
N ILE A 203 -14.07 19.99 5.10
CA ILE A 203 -12.87 20.33 4.34
C ILE A 203 -11.82 19.24 4.51
N GLU A 204 -11.64 18.76 5.74
CA GLU A 204 -10.69 17.71 6.11
C GLU A 204 -10.98 16.42 5.34
N ILE A 205 -12.25 15.98 5.28
CA ILE A 205 -12.65 14.81 4.48
C ILE A 205 -12.22 14.99 3.02
N SER A 206 -12.50 16.16 2.43
CA SER A 206 -12.14 16.42 1.04
C SER A 206 -10.62 16.35 0.79
N ASN A 207 -9.81 16.81 1.76
CA ASN A 207 -8.36 16.77 1.69
C ASN A 207 -7.82 15.34 1.89
N ILE A 208 -8.40 14.57 2.82
CA ILE A 208 -8.02 13.17 3.04
C ILE A 208 -8.30 12.34 1.79
N TYR A 209 -9.46 12.50 1.15
CA TYR A 209 -9.75 11.83 -0.12
C TYR A 209 -8.74 12.20 -1.21
N LYS A 210 -8.37 13.48 -1.32
CA LYS A 210 -7.32 13.91 -2.25
C LYS A 210 -6.01 13.16 -1.98
N LEU A 211 -5.56 13.11 -0.73
CA LEU A 211 -4.33 12.41 -0.34
C LEU A 211 -4.39 10.90 -0.63
N ILE A 212 -5.52 10.26 -0.35
CA ILE A 212 -5.75 8.84 -0.68
C ILE A 212 -5.54 8.61 -2.17
N LEU A 213 -6.15 9.45 -3.02
CA LEU A 213 -6.06 9.31 -4.46
C LEU A 213 -4.65 9.57 -4.99
N GLU A 214 -3.96 10.59 -4.49
CA GLU A 214 -2.56 10.88 -4.86
C GLU A 214 -1.62 9.73 -4.49
N LEU A 215 -1.74 9.20 -3.27
CA LEU A 215 -0.98 8.04 -2.83
C LEU A 215 -1.34 6.80 -3.65
N PHE A 216 -2.62 6.61 -3.98
CA PHE A 216 -3.05 5.49 -4.79
C PHE A 216 -2.45 5.56 -6.20
N THR A 217 -2.48 6.72 -6.87
CA THR A 217 -1.82 6.92 -8.17
C THR A 217 -0.32 6.63 -8.08
N LYS A 218 0.35 7.05 -6.99
CA LYS A 218 1.77 6.74 -6.76
C LYS A 218 2.01 5.23 -6.65
N LEU A 219 1.18 4.50 -5.90
CA LEU A 219 1.29 3.04 -5.77
C LEU A 219 1.04 2.32 -7.09
N LEU A 220 0.06 2.77 -7.88
CA LEU A 220 -0.23 2.20 -9.21
C LEU A 220 0.89 2.44 -10.23
N SER A 221 1.69 3.49 -10.04
CA SER A 221 2.84 3.81 -10.91
C SER A 221 4.08 2.96 -10.62
N LEU A 222 4.05 2.09 -9.61
CA LEU A 222 5.17 1.23 -9.28
C LEU A 222 5.34 0.12 -10.32
N LYS A 223 6.61 -0.18 -10.67
CA LYS A 223 6.99 -1.20 -11.68
C LYS A 223 6.52 -2.64 -11.38
N ILE A 224 5.89 -2.87 -10.24
CA ILE A 224 5.38 -4.18 -9.79
C ILE A 224 3.87 -4.31 -9.98
N ILE A 225 3.20 -3.25 -10.42
CA ILE A 225 1.77 -3.14 -10.66
C ILE A 225 1.53 -2.91 -12.15
N ASP A 226 0.58 -3.65 -12.71
CA ASP A 226 0.05 -3.43 -14.06
C ASP A 226 -1.42 -3.02 -13.92
N VAL A 227 -1.90 -2.12 -14.78
CA VAL A 227 -3.28 -1.63 -14.75
C VAL A 227 -3.89 -1.69 -16.14
N GLU A 228 -5.13 -2.15 -16.22
CA GLU A 228 -5.95 -2.21 -17.43
C GLU A 228 -7.13 -1.25 -17.27
N ILE A 229 -7.37 -0.40 -18.28
CA ILE A 229 -8.43 0.60 -18.31
C ILE A 229 -9.51 0.14 -19.28
N GLU A 230 -10.74 0.03 -18.81
CA GLU A 230 -11.91 -0.33 -19.63
C GLU A 230 -12.98 0.76 -19.52
N LYS A 231 -13.64 1.08 -20.64
CA LYS A 231 -14.80 1.98 -20.63
C LYS A 231 -16.04 1.20 -20.25
N LYS A 232 -16.86 1.75 -19.36
CA LYS A 232 -18.16 1.18 -19.06
C LYS A 232 -19.15 1.55 -20.17
N GLU A 233 -19.79 0.53 -20.73
CA GLU A 233 -20.93 0.69 -21.65
C GLU A 233 -22.18 1.19 -20.92
#